data_AF-A0A3N5L1T7-F1
#
_entry.id   AF-A0A3N5L1T7-F1
#
_cell.length_a   1.000
_cell.length_b   1.000
_cell.length_c   1.000
_cell.angle_alpha   90.00
_cell.angle_beta   90.00
_cell.angle_gamma   90.00
#
_symmetry.space_group_name_H-M   'P 1'
#
loop_
_entity.id
_entity.type
_entity.pdbx_description
1 polymer ?
#
loop_
_entity_poly.entity_id
_entity_poly.type
_entity_poly.pdbx_seq_one_letter_code
_entity_poly.pdbx_strand_id
1 'polypeptide(L)' 'MAWLVRGGEVLASLEVADTRATRRKGMLGRDGIDGALLLVPARSVHTLGMRFDIDVAFLDRDGVVKRT' A
#
# COMPACT_ATOMS: atom_id res chain seq x y z
N MET A 1 10.44 -9.11 2.12
CA MET A 1 10.31 -8.76 0.69
C MET A 1 8.90 -9.14 0.28
N ALA A 2 8.09 -8.18 -0.14
CA ALA A 2 6.71 -8.41 -0.55
C ALA A 2 6.53 -7.87 -1.98
N TRP A 3 5.63 -8.47 -2.75
CA TRP A 3 5.43 -8.18 -4.17
C TRP A 3 3.94 -8.06 -4.47
N LEU A 4 3.59 -7.11 -5.32
CA LEU A 4 2.28 -7.10 -5.98
C LEU A 4 2.37 -8.04 -7.19
N VAL A 5 1.49 -9.01 -7.26
CA VAL A 5 1.49 -10.02 -8.32
C VAL A 5 0.13 -10.15 -8.98
N ARG A 6 0.12 -10.50 -10.27
CA ARG A 6 -1.10 -10.83 -11.03
C ARG A 6 -0.82 -12.04 -11.92
N GLY A 7 -1.57 -13.12 -11.72
CA GLY A 7 -1.42 -14.33 -12.56
C GLY A 7 -0.01 -14.95 -12.55
N GLY A 8 0.76 -14.75 -11.47
CA GLY A 8 2.15 -15.21 -11.37
C GLY A 8 3.21 -14.21 -11.86
N GLU A 9 2.80 -13.11 -12.49
CA GLU A 9 3.68 -12.02 -12.89
C GLU A 9 3.90 -11.03 -11.73
N VAL A 10 5.14 -10.59 -11.52
CA VAL A 10 5.48 -9.54 -10.55
C VAL A 10 5.25 -8.18 -11.20
N LEU A 11 4.34 -7.39 -10.62
CA LEU A 11 4.02 -6.05 -11.10
C LEU A 11 4.84 -4.97 -10.41
N ALA A 12 5.07 -5.09 -9.10
CA ALA A 12 5.78 -4.10 -8.31
C ALA A 12 6.36 -4.69 -7.02
N SER A 13 7.44 -4.08 -6.52
CA SER A 13 7.91 -4.29 -5.16
C SER A 13 6.99 -3.61 -4.15
N LEU A 14 6.88 -4.20 -2.96
CA LEU A 14 6.13 -3.63 -1.85
C LEU A 14 7.05 -3.21 -0.71
N GLU A 15 6.93 -1.94 -0.34
CA GLU A 15 7.32 -1.47 0.99
C GLU A 15 6.26 -1.95 2.01
N VAL A 16 6.67 -2.45 3.17
CA VAL A 16 5.74 -2.92 4.21
C VAL A 16 5.76 -1.97 5.38
N ALA A 17 4.59 -1.45 5.73
CA ALA A 17 4.35 -0.64 6.93
C ALA A 17 3.53 -1.44 7.94
N ASP A 18 4.22 -2.11 8.86
CA ASP A 18 3.68 -3.03 9.86
C ASP A 18 3.74 -2.51 11.31
N THR A 19 4.38 -1.36 11.53
CA THR A 19 4.41 -0.68 12.81
C THR A 19 3.40 0.46 12.87
N ARG A 20 2.97 0.85 14.08
CA ARG A 20 2.04 1.98 14.24
C ARG A 20 2.58 3.28 13.62
N ALA A 21 3.89 3.50 13.73
CA ALA A 21 4.56 4.70 13.21
C ALA A 21 4.61 4.70 11.68
N THR A 22 5.05 3.59 11.07
CA THR A 22 5.13 3.45 9.60
C THR A 22 3.76 3.54 8.95
N ARG A 23 2.73 2.91 9.54
CA ARG A 23 1.35 3.02 9.05
C ARG A 23 0.78 4.43 9.11
N ARG A 24 1.02 5.16 10.21
CA ARG A 24 0.53 6.53 10.37
C ARG A 24 1.21 7.48 9.38
N LYS A 25 2.50 7.27 9.12
CA LYS A 25 3.24 8.03 8.12
C LYS A 25 2.74 7.72 6.71
N GLY A 26 2.56 6.44 6.39
CA GLY A 26 2.18 6.01 5.05
C GLY A 26 3.11 6.60 3.98
N MET A 27 2.51 7.25 2.98
CA MET A 27 3.22 7.97 1.92
C MET A 27 3.26 9.50 2.13
N LEU A 28 2.88 10.00 3.32
CA LEU A 28 2.90 11.45 3.59
C LEU A 28 4.30 12.04 3.44
N GLY A 29 4.37 13.18 2.76
CA GLY A 29 5.62 13.91 2.50
C GLY A 29 6.47 13.35 1.36
N ARG A 30 6.00 12.31 0.66
CA ARG A 30 6.62 11.82 -0.58
C ARG A 30 5.98 12.50 -1.79
N ASP A 31 6.74 12.63 -2.87
CA ASP A 31 6.27 13.18 -4.15
C ASP A 31 5.94 12.07 -5.18
N GLY A 32 6.10 10.79 -4.80
CA GLY A 32 5.79 9.61 -5.61
C GLY A 32 6.26 8.31 -4.97
N ILE A 33 6.08 7.19 -5.68
CA ILE A 33 6.58 5.85 -5.35
C ILE A 33 6.77 5.02 -6.63
N ASP A 34 7.90 4.32 -6.78
CA ASP A 34 8.15 3.45 -7.95
C ASP A 34 7.44 2.09 -7.86
N GLY A 35 7.08 1.66 -6.64
CA GLY A 35 6.35 0.43 -6.34
C GLY A 35 5.03 0.70 -5.63
N ALA A 36 4.72 -0.09 -4.60
CA ALA A 36 3.53 0.14 -3.77
C ALA A 36 3.82 -0.01 -2.27
N LEU A 37 2.93 0.55 -1.44
CA LEU A 37 3.01 0.47 0.01
C LEU A 37 1.92 -0.46 0.55
N LEU A 38 2.31 -1.52 1.27
CA LEU A 38 1.40 -2.38 2.00
C LEU A 38 1.26 -1.90 3.45
N LEU A 39 0.07 -1.40 3.79
CA LEU A 39 -0.30 -1.07 5.17
C LEU A 39 -0.91 -2.30 5.87
N VAL A 40 -0.26 -2.79 6.93
CA VAL A 40 -0.76 -3.98 7.65
C VAL A 40 -0.70 -3.81 9.18
N PRO A 41 -1.81 -4.01 9.91
CA PRO A 41 -3.19 -4.05 9.42
C PRO A 41 -3.68 -2.65 9.01
N ALA A 42 -4.62 -2.59 8.06
CA ALA A 42 -5.34 -1.36 7.69
C ALA A 42 -6.84 -1.64 7.46
N ARG A 43 -7.70 -0.74 7.94
CA ARG A 43 -9.17 -0.81 7.74
C ARG A 43 -9.72 0.28 6.84
N SER A 44 -8.95 1.35 6.67
CA SER A 44 -9.27 2.52 5.87
C SER A 44 -7.97 3.22 5.48
N VAL A 45 -8.04 3.99 4.42
CA VAL A 45 -6.98 4.90 3.96
C VAL A 45 -7.61 6.28 3.84
N HIS A 46 -6.94 7.30 4.34
CA HIS A 46 -7.29 8.68 4.02
C HIS A 46 -6.30 9.22 2.99
N THR A 47 -6.72 10.25 2.25
CA THR A 47 -5.88 10.94 1.26
C THR A 47 -5.54 12.37 1.68
N LEU A 48 -5.98 12.79 2.88
CA LEU A 48 -5.70 14.12 3.44
C LEU A 48 -4.19 14.39 3.48
N GLY A 49 -3.76 15.50 2.86
CA GLY A 49 -2.37 15.95 2.86
C GLY A 49 -1.43 15.17 1.93
N MET A 50 -1.97 14.32 1.04
CA MET A 50 -1.17 13.68 -0.01
C MET A 50 -0.71 14.71 -1.06
N ARG A 51 0.48 14.50 -1.60
CA ARG A 51 1.08 15.35 -2.64
C ARG A 51 0.88 14.83 -4.06
N PHE A 52 0.43 13.57 -4.19
CA PHE A 52 0.18 12.90 -5.45
C PHE A 52 -1.01 11.95 -5.27
N ASP A 53 -1.69 11.66 -6.38
CA ASP A 53 -2.83 10.73 -6.40
C ASP A 53 -2.37 9.31 -6.12
N ILE A 54 -3.23 8.55 -5.43
CA ILE A 54 -2.94 7.18 -5.05
C ILE A 54 -4.14 6.29 -5.36
N ASP A 55 -3.85 5.12 -5.92
CA ASP A 55 -4.81 4.04 -6.01
C ASP A 55 -4.75 3.17 -4.75
N VAL A 56 -5.90 2.67 -4.29
CA VAL A 56 -6.00 1.92 -3.03
C VAL A 56 -6.72 0.60 -3.25
N ALA A 57 -5.97 -0.50 -3.17
CA ALA A 57 -6.54 -1.85 -3.11
C ALA A 57 -6.65 -2.33 -1.65
N PHE A 58 -7.85 -2.68 -1.21
CA PHE A 58 -8.11 -3.36 0.06
C PHE A 58 -7.91 -4.87 -0.11
N LEU A 59 -7.07 -5.44 0.74
CA LEU A 59 -6.77 -6.86 0.76
C LEU A 59 -7.57 -7.59 1.84
N ASP A 60 -7.86 -8.86 1.60
CA ASP A 60 -8.28 -9.78 2.66
C ASP A 60 -7.09 -10.28 3.50
N ARG A 61 -7.34 -11.25 4.39
CA ARG A 61 -6.34 -11.78 5.31
C ARG A 61 -5.24 -12.60 4.62
N ASP A 62 -5.52 -13.09 3.41
CA ASP A 62 -4.62 -13.93 2.63
C ASP A 62 -3.83 -13.08 1.62
N GLY A 63 -4.01 -11.75 1.65
CA GLY A 63 -3.30 -10.80 0.80
C GLY A 63 -3.93 -10.64 -0.59
N VAL A 64 -5.17 -11.11 -0.79
CA VAL A 64 -5.87 -11.03 -2.08
C VAL A 64 -6.67 -9.74 -2.16
N VAL A 65 -6.61 -9.06 -3.32
CA VAL A 65 -7.38 -7.84 -3.57
C VAL A 65 -8.87 -8.16 -3.55
N LYS A 66 -9.61 -7.51 -2.64
CA LYS A 66 -11.07 -7.64 -2.50
C LYS A 66 -11.81 -6.45 -3.09
N ARG A 67 -11.21 -5.26 -3.05
CA ARG A 67 -11.78 -4.00 -3.56
C ARG A 67 -10.66 -3.05 -3.95
N THR A 68 -10.83 -2.34 -5.05
CA THR A 68 -10.03 -1.18 -5.46
C THR A 68 -10.84 0.10 -5.35
#